data_AF-A0A964EFH5-F1
#
_entry.id   AF-A0A964EFH5-F1
#
_cell.length_a   1.000
_cell.length_b   1.000
_cell.length_c   1.000
_cell.angle_alpha   90.00
_cell.angle_beta   90.00
_cell.angle_gamma   90.00
#
_symmetry.space_group_name_H-M   'P 1'
#
loop_
_entity.id
_entity.type
_entity.pdbx_description
1 polymer ?
#
loop_
_entity_poly.entity_id
_entity_poly.type
_entity_poly.pdbx_seq_one_letter_code
_entity_poly.pdbx_strand_id
1 'polypeptide(L)'
;MNRSYKYTKSTIYLAQFSLFILLISCSNRPTTVKEVMDNVVTRFYKNLSDDQLSKLDEEQILKLLSEDEIEVLSNQYWKFDVNVPVVISIMQDEQQKDDPFWLEKTGFNKTDLIVKNEYNTYNVWQKEYDVGNVNLGINGFDKHRPHYFVSIMPQKKNTNLVLSNIYPENQYVSTMDVGYFTYHDWDELTLTEVPDELKGGKLLTTIRGRAREAHLINAFRKTEYPSSNIPDQIMLTWSEDPSTTQSIQWRTNTSVKNGVIKYWEKEKSNEKEYLEQKAELKVIEDRLLRNDRYINHFTSVLRNLKPSTIYNYQVGNPEQNVWSEIAEFKTAPDSSAPFSFIYFGDTHKSNEFGQLINSAFQRYPQAAFYSIGGDLVSTGLNRDDWDKLFYNSANVIRNRPLMSTLGNHDSQDGLGSWMYQELFDLPKNGPEKLETETTYSFEYSNSLFLMLDVTASITDQTKWLEDQLKNSDKTWKFAMLHFPPYSYEEDYSLIRKEWGSLFDKYHVDIVFSGHVHYYMRSKPMYNEKPVKSPNDGTIYLISIAVPNRHREMPEKEFVEVRFDGDYLYQHISVSDNKLEFKAINQNGILKDNFTIEK
;
A
#
# COMPACT_ATOMS: atom_id res chain seq x y z
N MET A 1 41.68 -44.00 -66.24
CA MET A 1 41.33 -45.38 -66.64
C MET A 1 40.48 -46.00 -65.54
N ASN A 2 39.32 -46.56 -65.94
CA ASN A 2 38.39 -47.48 -65.23
C ASN A 2 37.74 -47.03 -63.91
N ARG A 3 36.43 -46.71 -63.89
CA ARG A 3 35.22 -47.60 -63.79
C ARG A 3 35.12 -48.23 -62.38
N SER A 4 34.02 -48.21 -61.62
CA SER A 4 32.60 -48.33 -61.99
C SER A 4 31.69 -48.18 -60.73
N TYR A 5 30.57 -47.46 -60.90
CA TYR A 5 29.19 -47.62 -60.36
C TYR A 5 28.90 -48.06 -58.91
N LYS A 6 28.04 -47.26 -58.24
CA LYS A 6 26.64 -47.66 -57.95
C LYS A 6 25.72 -46.46 -57.66
N TYR A 7 24.51 -46.58 -58.21
CA TYR A 7 23.31 -45.74 -58.14
C TYR A 7 22.76 -45.62 -56.69
N THR A 8 21.84 -44.72 -56.28
CA THR A 8 20.64 -44.20 -56.96
C THR A 8 19.98 -43.08 -56.14
N LYS A 9 19.42 -42.08 -56.85
CA LYS A 9 18.18 -41.32 -56.60
C LYS A 9 17.95 -40.59 -55.27
N SER A 10 17.88 -39.26 -55.35
CA SER A 10 16.76 -38.54 -54.71
C SER A 10 16.16 -37.55 -55.70
N THR A 11 14.84 -37.66 -55.80
CA THR A 11 13.96 -37.02 -56.78
C THR A 11 13.45 -35.70 -56.20
N ILE A 12 13.46 -34.67 -57.02
CA ILE A 12 12.80 -33.37 -56.82
C ILE A 12 11.31 -33.60 -56.57
N TYR A 13 10.76 -33.04 -55.48
CA TYR A 13 9.32 -32.90 -55.31
C TYR A 13 8.93 -31.43 -55.28
N LEU A 14 7.97 -31.12 -56.17
CA LEU A 14 7.32 -29.84 -56.39
C LEU A 14 6.63 -29.32 -55.11
N ALA A 15 6.71 -28.00 -54.96
CA ALA A 15 5.86 -27.24 -54.06
C ALA A 15 4.38 -27.38 -54.44
N GLN A 16 3.57 -27.91 -53.52
CA GLN A 16 2.13 -27.68 -53.49
C GLN A 16 1.84 -26.63 -52.42
N PHE A 17 1.35 -25.48 -52.89
CA PHE A 17 0.68 -24.48 -52.05
C PHE A 17 -0.62 -25.10 -51.53
N SER A 18 -0.64 -25.46 -50.25
CA SER A 18 -1.87 -25.76 -49.53
C SER A 18 -2.15 -24.61 -48.57
N LEU A 19 -3.15 -23.81 -48.93
CA LEU A 19 -3.74 -22.75 -48.13
C LEU A 19 -4.40 -23.39 -46.89
N PHE A 20 -3.66 -23.52 -45.78
CA PHE A 20 -4.24 -23.88 -44.49
C PHE A 20 -4.79 -22.60 -43.84
N ILE A 21 -6.07 -22.34 -44.09
CA ILE A 21 -6.87 -21.50 -43.18
C ILE A 21 -7.11 -22.35 -41.93
N LEU A 22 -6.18 -22.25 -40.98
CA LEU A 22 -6.41 -22.70 -39.62
C LEU A 22 -7.18 -21.59 -38.90
N LEU A 23 -8.50 -21.72 -38.89
CA LEU A 23 -9.37 -21.06 -37.92
C LEU A 23 -8.98 -21.56 -36.53
N ILE A 24 -7.99 -20.91 -35.92
CA ILE A 24 -7.79 -20.96 -34.47
C ILE A 24 -8.77 -19.93 -33.89
N SER A 25 -10.04 -20.32 -33.76
CA SER A 25 -10.88 -19.75 -32.70
C SER A 25 -10.79 -20.68 -31.49
N CYS A 26 -9.61 -20.75 -30.88
CA CYS A 26 -9.58 -21.04 -29.45
C CYS A 26 -10.15 -19.77 -28.80
N SER A 27 -11.45 -19.76 -28.54
CA SER A 27 -12.01 -18.87 -27.53
C SER A 27 -11.32 -19.26 -26.22
N ASN A 28 -10.30 -18.50 -25.81
CA ASN A 28 -9.74 -18.58 -24.47
C ASN A 28 -10.87 -18.18 -23.52
N ARG A 29 -11.68 -19.16 -23.09
CA ARG A 29 -12.71 -18.94 -22.08
C ARG A 29 -11.98 -18.50 -20.82
N PRO A 30 -12.28 -17.32 -20.26
CA PRO A 30 -11.69 -16.91 -19.00
C PRO A 30 -12.06 -17.94 -17.93
N THR A 31 -11.10 -18.28 -17.08
CA THR A 31 -11.24 -19.33 -16.06
C THR A 31 -11.30 -18.76 -14.64
N THR A 32 -10.93 -17.49 -14.49
CA THR A 32 -10.89 -16.81 -13.19
C THR A 32 -11.66 -15.49 -13.23
N VAL A 33 -12.11 -15.05 -12.05
CA VAL A 33 -12.72 -13.73 -11.88
C VAL A 33 -11.78 -12.63 -12.36
N LYS A 34 -10.48 -12.70 -12.03
CA LYS A 34 -9.49 -11.72 -12.48
C LYS A 34 -9.46 -11.59 -14.02
N GLU A 35 -9.37 -12.70 -14.74
CA GLU A 35 -9.34 -12.70 -16.21
C GLU A 35 -10.62 -12.13 -16.81
N VAL A 36 -11.79 -12.47 -16.26
CA VAL A 36 -13.07 -11.87 -16.67
C VAL A 36 -13.00 -10.36 -16.50
N MET A 37 -12.63 -9.89 -15.31
CA MET A 37 -12.61 -8.46 -15.00
C MET A 37 -11.61 -7.69 -15.87
N ASP A 38 -10.43 -8.24 -16.14
CA ASP A 38 -9.43 -7.63 -17.02
C ASP A 38 -9.95 -7.49 -18.45
N ASN A 39 -10.62 -8.53 -18.98
CA ASN A 39 -11.22 -8.52 -20.32
C ASN A 39 -12.42 -7.57 -20.41
N VAL A 40 -13.30 -7.59 -19.39
CA VAL A 40 -14.51 -6.75 -19.31
C VAL A 40 -14.12 -5.28 -19.26
N VAL A 41 -13.20 -4.88 -18.37
CA VAL A 41 -12.76 -3.48 -18.27
C VAL A 41 -12.13 -3.01 -19.59
N THR A 42 -11.28 -3.85 -20.20
CA THR A 42 -10.68 -3.54 -21.51
C THR A 42 -11.75 -3.35 -22.59
N ARG A 43 -12.75 -4.23 -22.63
CA ARG A 43 -13.88 -4.14 -23.57
C ARG A 43 -14.74 -2.91 -23.32
N PHE A 44 -14.97 -2.56 -22.05
CA PHE A 44 -15.75 -1.39 -21.66
C PHE A 44 -15.07 -0.11 -22.12
N TYR A 45 -13.75 0.03 -21.94
CA TYR A 45 -12.99 1.20 -22.45
C TYR A 45 -13.03 1.33 -23.97
N LYS A 46 -13.13 0.23 -24.70
CA LYS A 46 -13.22 0.25 -26.16
C LYS A 46 -14.60 0.68 -26.67
N ASN A 47 -15.66 0.33 -25.94
CA ASN A 47 -17.03 0.34 -26.47
C ASN A 47 -17.96 1.34 -25.77
N LEU A 48 -17.60 1.84 -24.59
CA LEU A 48 -18.44 2.74 -23.80
C LEU A 48 -17.80 4.12 -23.70
N SER A 49 -18.64 5.16 -23.79
CA SER A 49 -18.25 6.53 -23.49
C SER A 49 -18.10 6.77 -21.99
N ASP A 50 -17.48 7.89 -21.61
CA ASP A 50 -17.30 8.25 -20.21
C ASP A 50 -18.61 8.40 -19.43
N ASP A 51 -19.65 8.94 -20.08
CA ASP A 51 -20.98 9.13 -19.50
C ASP A 51 -21.70 7.79 -19.29
N GLN A 52 -21.48 6.82 -20.18
CA GLN A 52 -22.01 5.46 -20.02
C GLN A 52 -21.30 4.75 -18.86
N LEU A 53 -19.98 4.85 -18.78
CA LEU A 53 -19.19 4.24 -17.69
C LEU A 53 -19.57 4.78 -16.31
N SER A 54 -19.89 6.08 -16.18
CA SER A 54 -20.28 6.67 -14.90
C SER A 54 -21.73 6.36 -14.49
N LYS A 55 -22.54 5.80 -15.39
CA LYS A 55 -23.96 5.46 -15.15
C LYS A 55 -24.21 3.96 -15.08
N LEU A 56 -23.16 3.14 -15.12
CA LEU A 56 -23.27 1.69 -15.01
C LEU A 56 -23.95 1.30 -13.69
N ASP A 57 -25.00 0.51 -13.82
CA ASP A 57 -25.67 -0.21 -12.74
C ASP A 57 -25.54 -1.72 -12.99
N GLU A 58 -26.00 -2.54 -12.04
CA GLU A 58 -25.90 -4.00 -12.15
C GLU A 58 -26.63 -4.55 -13.39
N GLU A 59 -27.83 -4.05 -13.70
CA GLU A 59 -28.63 -4.53 -14.83
C GLU A 59 -27.91 -4.27 -16.16
N GLN A 60 -27.34 -3.08 -16.32
CA GLN A 60 -26.56 -2.71 -17.50
C GLN A 60 -25.28 -3.56 -17.60
N ILE A 61 -24.57 -3.77 -16.49
CA ILE A 61 -23.37 -4.60 -16.47
C ILE A 61 -23.72 -6.02 -16.93
N LEU A 62 -24.74 -6.65 -16.34
CA LEU A 62 -25.14 -8.01 -16.69
C LEU A 62 -25.53 -8.14 -18.18
N LYS A 63 -26.15 -7.13 -18.78
CA LYS A 63 -26.46 -7.10 -20.23
C LYS A 63 -25.21 -6.99 -21.12
N LEU A 64 -24.10 -6.48 -20.60
CA LEU A 64 -22.83 -6.30 -21.31
C LEU A 64 -21.85 -7.48 -21.13
N LEU A 65 -22.15 -8.39 -20.22
CA LEU A 65 -21.38 -9.61 -19.97
C LEU A 65 -21.87 -10.75 -20.86
N SER A 66 -20.96 -11.64 -21.26
CA SER A 66 -21.33 -12.90 -21.92
C SER A 66 -21.85 -13.92 -20.90
N GLU A 67 -22.54 -14.96 -21.38
CA GLU A 67 -23.00 -16.06 -20.52
C GLU A 67 -21.82 -16.76 -19.82
N ASP A 68 -20.72 -17.02 -20.54
CA ASP A 68 -19.50 -17.62 -19.98
C ASP A 68 -18.89 -16.72 -18.87
N GLU A 69 -18.89 -15.39 -19.05
CA GLU A 69 -18.40 -14.44 -18.04
C GLU A 69 -19.29 -14.43 -16.80
N ILE A 70 -20.61 -14.41 -16.98
CA ILE A 70 -21.58 -14.49 -15.88
C ILE A 70 -21.40 -15.81 -15.12
N GLU A 71 -21.19 -16.93 -15.82
CA GLU A 71 -20.97 -18.24 -15.21
C GLU A 71 -19.72 -18.23 -14.30
N VAL A 72 -18.61 -17.67 -14.79
CA VAL A 72 -17.37 -17.54 -14.01
C VAL A 72 -17.58 -16.66 -12.78
N LEU A 73 -18.20 -15.49 -12.94
CA LEU A 73 -18.46 -14.58 -11.81
C LEU A 73 -19.44 -15.15 -10.78
N SER A 74 -20.27 -16.11 -11.19
CA SER A 74 -21.23 -16.79 -10.30
C SER A 74 -20.62 -17.97 -9.54
N ASN A 75 -19.47 -18.51 -9.96
CA ASN A 75 -18.99 -19.81 -9.47
C ASN A 75 -17.49 -19.92 -9.18
N GLN A 76 -16.65 -18.97 -9.61
CA GLN A 76 -15.19 -19.10 -9.53
C GLN A 76 -14.55 -18.20 -8.46
N TYR A 77 -15.34 -17.72 -7.49
CA TYR A 77 -14.88 -16.74 -6.52
C TYR A 77 -14.47 -17.35 -5.17
N TRP A 78 -15.29 -18.26 -4.65
CA TRP A 78 -14.92 -19.22 -3.61
C TRP A 78 -15.13 -20.63 -4.12
N LYS A 79 -14.16 -21.50 -3.88
CA LYS A 79 -14.27 -22.92 -4.22
C LYS A 79 -13.71 -23.76 -3.10
N PHE A 80 -14.36 -24.86 -2.76
CA PHE A 80 -13.85 -25.83 -1.79
C PHE A 80 -14.63 -27.14 -1.91
N ASP A 81 -14.05 -28.22 -1.44
CA ASP A 81 -14.68 -29.53 -1.42
C ASP A 81 -15.17 -29.86 -0.02
N VAL A 82 -16.32 -30.53 0.04
CA VAL A 82 -16.91 -31.06 1.28
C VAL A 82 -17.02 -32.58 1.21
N ASN A 83 -16.64 -33.25 2.30
CA ASN A 83 -16.65 -34.71 2.38
C ASN A 83 -18.02 -35.32 2.74
N VAL A 84 -19.01 -34.50 3.10
CA VAL A 84 -20.35 -34.89 3.53
C VAL A 84 -21.37 -33.90 2.99
N PRO A 85 -22.68 -34.23 2.89
CA PRO A 85 -23.71 -33.25 2.54
C PRO A 85 -23.77 -32.12 3.56
N VAL A 86 -23.85 -30.88 3.08
CA VAL A 86 -23.79 -29.67 3.90
C VAL A 86 -24.93 -28.70 3.58
N VAL A 87 -25.17 -27.78 4.51
CA VAL A 87 -25.87 -26.51 4.29
C VAL A 87 -24.81 -25.42 4.24
N ILE A 88 -24.79 -24.66 3.17
CA ILE A 88 -23.97 -23.46 3.03
C ILE A 88 -24.82 -22.26 3.42
N SER A 89 -24.34 -21.45 4.37
CA SER A 89 -24.94 -20.19 4.79
C SER A 89 -24.04 -19.03 4.40
N ILE A 90 -24.58 -18.06 3.66
CA ILE A 90 -23.88 -16.83 3.27
C ILE A 90 -24.42 -15.69 4.12
N MET A 91 -23.51 -15.01 4.81
CA MET A 91 -23.82 -13.84 5.63
C MET A 91 -23.55 -12.60 4.79
N GLN A 92 -24.62 -12.01 4.25
CA GLN A 92 -24.58 -10.81 3.43
C GLN A 92 -25.04 -9.62 4.26
N ASP A 93 -24.27 -8.53 4.28
CA ASP A 93 -24.59 -7.36 5.09
C ASP A 93 -25.86 -6.68 4.57
N GLU A 94 -26.80 -6.40 5.46
CA GLU A 94 -28.13 -5.89 5.08
C GLU A 94 -28.11 -4.50 4.45
N GLN A 95 -27.01 -3.75 4.64
CA GLN A 95 -26.82 -2.43 4.05
C GLN A 95 -26.31 -2.49 2.61
N GLN A 96 -25.94 -3.68 2.11
CA GLN A 96 -25.59 -3.82 0.70
C GLN A 96 -26.86 -3.57 -0.14
N LYS A 97 -26.75 -2.59 -1.05
CA LYS A 97 -27.90 -2.07 -1.80
C LYS A 97 -28.59 -3.14 -2.64
N ASP A 98 -27.81 -3.93 -3.35
CA ASP A 98 -28.27 -4.96 -4.27
C ASP A 98 -27.72 -6.31 -3.79
N ASP A 99 -28.59 -7.32 -3.67
CA ASP A 99 -28.17 -8.67 -3.32
C ASP A 99 -27.29 -9.25 -4.46
N PRO A 100 -26.23 -10.04 -4.16
CA PRO A 100 -25.40 -10.62 -5.22
C PRO A 100 -26.23 -11.40 -6.25
N PHE A 101 -26.20 -10.97 -7.52
CA PHE A 101 -27.08 -11.43 -8.60
C PHE A 101 -27.17 -12.96 -8.81
N TRP A 102 -26.17 -13.71 -8.35
CA TRP A 102 -26.07 -15.16 -8.52
C TRP A 102 -26.76 -15.96 -7.41
N LEU A 103 -27.08 -15.37 -6.25
CA LEU A 103 -27.61 -16.10 -5.10
C LEU A 103 -28.89 -16.87 -5.45
N GLU A 104 -29.97 -16.15 -5.78
CA GLU A 104 -31.25 -16.79 -6.13
C GLU A 104 -31.11 -17.67 -7.37
N LYS A 105 -30.39 -17.20 -8.40
CA LYS A 105 -30.18 -17.93 -9.66
C LYS A 105 -29.50 -19.28 -9.45
N THR A 106 -28.64 -19.40 -8.45
CA THR A 106 -27.95 -20.63 -8.10
C THR A 106 -28.68 -21.46 -7.03
N GLY A 107 -29.87 -21.02 -6.60
CA GLY A 107 -30.74 -21.76 -5.69
C GLY A 107 -30.54 -21.47 -4.20
N PHE A 108 -29.85 -20.37 -3.85
CA PHE A 108 -29.87 -19.87 -2.48
C PHE A 108 -31.21 -19.22 -2.17
N ASN A 109 -31.70 -19.43 -0.95
CA ASN A 109 -32.93 -18.80 -0.45
C ASN A 109 -32.59 -17.94 0.76
N LYS A 110 -33.15 -16.73 0.81
CA LYS A 110 -33.05 -15.86 1.98
C LYS A 110 -33.86 -16.46 3.13
N THR A 111 -33.28 -16.49 4.32
CA THR A 111 -33.91 -17.04 5.53
C THR A 111 -34.32 -15.91 6.48
N ASP A 112 -35.04 -16.26 7.56
CA ASP A 112 -35.34 -15.33 8.65
C ASP A 112 -34.19 -15.22 9.69
N LEU A 113 -33.07 -15.93 9.46
CA LEU A 113 -31.91 -15.91 10.36
C LEU A 113 -31.09 -14.64 10.16
N ILE A 114 -30.56 -14.12 11.28
CA ILE A 114 -29.73 -12.92 11.33
C ILE A 114 -28.47 -13.21 12.13
N VAL A 115 -27.33 -12.69 11.65
CA VAL A 115 -26.04 -12.71 12.35
C VAL A 115 -25.60 -11.26 12.56
N LYS A 116 -24.92 -10.95 13.68
CA LYS A 116 -24.43 -9.58 13.94
C LYS A 116 -23.00 -9.55 14.45
N ASN A 117 -22.35 -8.42 14.23
CA ASN A 117 -21.18 -7.97 14.98
C ASN A 117 -21.47 -6.57 15.58
N GLU A 118 -20.45 -5.83 16.02
CA GLU A 118 -20.61 -4.48 16.57
C GLU A 118 -21.20 -3.46 15.58
N TYR A 119 -20.88 -3.59 14.28
CA TYR A 119 -21.20 -2.57 13.26
C TYR A 119 -22.23 -3.01 12.22
N ASN A 120 -22.38 -4.32 12.01
CA ASN A 120 -23.08 -4.90 10.88
C ASN A 120 -24.11 -5.95 11.30
N THR A 121 -25.20 -5.98 10.54
CA THR A 121 -26.25 -6.99 10.61
C THR A 121 -26.26 -7.72 9.28
N TYR A 122 -26.19 -9.05 9.33
CA TYR A 122 -26.08 -9.90 8.16
C TYR A 122 -27.36 -10.72 7.95
N ASN A 123 -27.94 -10.59 6.76
CA ASN A 123 -28.95 -11.51 6.27
C ASN A 123 -28.30 -12.86 5.95
N VAL A 124 -29.00 -13.95 6.24
CA VAL A 124 -28.51 -15.30 5.98
C VAL A 124 -29.21 -15.91 4.78
N TRP A 125 -28.42 -16.30 3.78
CA TRP A 125 -28.86 -17.04 2.61
C TRP A 125 -28.41 -18.49 2.69
N GLN A 126 -29.30 -19.45 2.41
CA GLN A 126 -28.97 -20.87 2.55
C GLN A 126 -29.23 -21.70 1.29
N LYS A 127 -28.37 -22.71 1.09
CA LYS A 127 -28.53 -23.75 0.08
C LYS A 127 -27.89 -25.06 0.56
N GLU A 128 -28.56 -26.17 0.26
CA GLU A 128 -28.05 -27.53 0.48
C GLU A 128 -27.12 -27.95 -0.66
N TYR A 129 -26.02 -28.62 -0.30
CA TYR A 129 -25.07 -29.23 -1.23
C TYR A 129 -24.84 -30.70 -0.85
N ASP A 130 -24.76 -31.56 -1.86
CA ASP A 130 -24.26 -32.93 -1.73
C ASP A 130 -22.73 -32.95 -1.52
N VAL A 131 -22.17 -34.15 -1.31
CA VAL A 131 -20.72 -34.38 -1.25
C VAL A 131 -20.06 -33.91 -2.55
N GLY A 132 -18.93 -33.20 -2.43
CA GLY A 132 -18.12 -32.76 -3.56
C GLY A 132 -17.87 -31.26 -3.56
N ASN A 133 -17.87 -30.66 -4.74
CA ASN A 133 -17.38 -29.30 -4.94
C ASN A 133 -18.48 -28.26 -4.63
N VAL A 134 -18.13 -27.25 -3.86
CA VAL A 134 -18.93 -26.05 -3.61
C VAL A 134 -18.27 -24.88 -4.32
N ASN A 135 -19.06 -24.16 -5.11
CA ASN A 135 -18.65 -23.01 -5.91
C ASN A 135 -19.58 -21.84 -5.58
N LEU A 136 -18.99 -20.67 -5.27
CA LEU A 136 -19.72 -19.44 -4.95
C LEU A 136 -19.20 -18.28 -5.81
N GLY A 137 -20.06 -17.27 -6.01
CA GLY A 137 -19.81 -16.13 -6.86
C GLY A 137 -19.28 -14.89 -6.13
N ILE A 138 -19.04 -13.83 -6.90
CA ILE A 138 -18.53 -12.54 -6.40
C ILE A 138 -19.50 -11.86 -5.41
N ASN A 139 -19.03 -10.87 -4.65
CA ASN A 139 -19.89 -10.08 -3.76
C ASN A 139 -20.93 -9.22 -4.50
N GLY A 140 -20.66 -8.90 -5.77
CA GLY A 140 -21.44 -7.96 -6.56
C GLY A 140 -20.51 -7.05 -7.37
N PHE A 141 -21.10 -6.12 -8.12
CA PHE A 141 -20.34 -5.15 -8.93
C PHE A 141 -20.16 -3.79 -8.26
N ASP A 142 -20.73 -3.60 -7.07
CA ASP A 142 -20.51 -2.44 -6.23
C ASP A 142 -19.19 -2.52 -5.45
N LYS A 143 -18.96 -1.57 -4.55
CA LYS A 143 -17.83 -1.56 -3.61
C LYS A 143 -18.34 -1.57 -2.16
N HIS A 144 -19.40 -2.34 -1.90
CA HIS A 144 -19.90 -2.49 -0.54
C HIS A 144 -18.82 -3.10 0.34
N ARG A 145 -18.47 -2.42 1.44
CA ARG A 145 -17.22 -2.66 2.15
C ARG A 145 -17.22 -3.95 2.98
N PRO A 146 -18.29 -4.29 3.73
CA PRO A 146 -18.44 -5.63 4.27
C PRO A 146 -18.63 -6.65 3.13
N HIS A 147 -17.59 -7.43 2.85
CA HIS A 147 -17.70 -8.60 1.99
C HIS A 147 -18.46 -9.71 2.73
N TYR A 148 -19.27 -10.52 2.02
CA TYR A 148 -19.93 -11.66 2.65
C TYR A 148 -18.92 -12.67 3.22
N PHE A 149 -19.31 -13.42 4.25
CA PHE A 149 -18.56 -14.57 4.75
C PHE A 149 -19.45 -15.83 4.77
N VAL A 150 -18.85 -17.00 4.94
CA VAL A 150 -19.53 -18.29 4.70
C VAL A 150 -19.45 -19.19 5.94
N SER A 151 -20.58 -19.78 6.30
CA SER A 151 -20.67 -20.82 7.34
C SER A 151 -21.12 -22.13 6.70
N ILE A 152 -20.44 -23.21 7.05
CA ILE A 152 -20.69 -24.55 6.52
C ILE A 152 -21.07 -25.49 7.67
N MET A 153 -22.27 -26.06 7.58
CA MET A 153 -22.81 -27.01 8.55
C MET A 153 -23.13 -28.34 7.87
N PRO A 154 -22.81 -29.51 8.47
CA PRO A 154 -23.26 -30.78 7.93
C PRO A 154 -24.78 -30.89 8.08
N GLN A 155 -25.48 -31.41 7.05
CA GLN A 155 -26.93 -31.62 7.11
C GLN A 155 -27.33 -32.60 8.24
N LYS A 156 -26.42 -33.50 8.62
CA LYS A 156 -26.58 -34.43 9.74
C LYS A 156 -25.70 -34.01 10.90
N LYS A 157 -26.31 -33.80 12.08
CA LYS A 157 -25.58 -33.52 13.33
C LYS A 157 -24.58 -34.64 13.66
N ASN A 158 -23.49 -34.28 14.36
CA ASN A 158 -22.41 -35.19 14.77
C ASN A 158 -21.64 -35.84 13.60
N THR A 159 -21.67 -35.24 12.42
CA THR A 159 -20.88 -35.68 11.26
C THR A 159 -19.55 -34.94 11.21
N ASN A 160 -18.45 -35.63 10.95
CA ASN A 160 -17.13 -35.01 10.79
C ASN A 160 -17.02 -34.34 9.41
N LEU A 161 -17.18 -33.01 9.39
CA LEU A 161 -16.98 -32.19 8.20
C LEU A 161 -15.50 -31.85 8.01
N VAL A 162 -14.97 -32.12 6.82
CA VAL A 162 -13.64 -31.74 6.37
C VAL A 162 -13.79 -30.89 5.11
N LEU A 163 -13.08 -29.75 5.08
CA LEU A 163 -12.95 -28.90 3.89
C LEU A 163 -11.58 -29.16 3.25
N SER A 164 -11.54 -29.26 1.93
CA SER A 164 -10.28 -29.37 1.17
C SER A 164 -10.32 -28.53 -0.09
N ASN A 165 -9.16 -28.32 -0.73
CA ASN A 165 -9.04 -27.60 -1.99
C ASN A 165 -9.69 -26.20 -1.96
N ILE A 166 -9.52 -25.50 -0.82
CA ILE A 166 -10.09 -24.17 -0.61
C ILE A 166 -9.39 -23.16 -1.53
N TYR A 167 -10.18 -22.39 -2.27
CA TYR A 167 -9.78 -21.25 -3.07
C TYR A 167 -10.57 -20.00 -2.65
N PRO A 168 -9.91 -18.83 -2.44
CA PRO A 168 -8.46 -18.64 -2.49
C PRO A 168 -7.71 -19.53 -1.49
N GLU A 169 -6.42 -19.77 -1.71
CA GLU A 169 -5.64 -20.66 -0.83
C GLU A 169 -5.38 -20.02 0.55
N ASN A 170 -4.84 -20.79 1.51
CA ASN A 170 -4.42 -20.34 2.83
C ASN A 170 -5.49 -19.63 3.68
N GLN A 171 -6.75 -20.03 3.52
CA GLN A 171 -7.85 -19.47 4.29
C GLN A 171 -7.84 -20.03 5.71
N TYR A 172 -8.04 -19.14 6.67
CA TYR A 172 -8.31 -19.54 8.05
C TYR A 172 -9.75 -20.04 8.14
N VAL A 173 -9.93 -21.24 8.68
CA VAL A 173 -11.25 -21.81 8.95
C VAL A 173 -11.51 -21.70 10.44
N SER A 174 -12.35 -20.74 10.80
CA SER A 174 -12.77 -20.45 12.16
C SER A 174 -14.00 -21.28 12.56
N THR A 175 -14.53 -20.99 13.74
CA THR A 175 -15.81 -21.52 14.22
C THR A 175 -16.87 -20.43 14.13
N MET A 176 -18.05 -20.78 13.64
CA MET A 176 -19.22 -19.91 13.66
C MET A 176 -19.80 -19.89 15.07
N ASP A 177 -19.40 -18.92 15.88
CA ASP A 177 -19.96 -18.69 17.22
C ASP A 177 -19.71 -17.24 17.67
N VAL A 178 -20.35 -16.81 18.74
CA VAL A 178 -20.11 -15.51 19.38
C VAL A 178 -18.65 -15.41 19.83
N GLY A 179 -18.02 -14.27 19.58
CA GLY A 179 -16.63 -13.99 19.94
C GLY A 179 -15.58 -14.41 18.90
N TYR A 180 -15.99 -14.99 17.76
CA TYR A 180 -15.08 -15.29 16.66
C TYR A 180 -15.12 -14.19 15.59
N PHE A 181 -13.97 -13.88 15.00
CA PHE A 181 -13.83 -12.83 13.98
C PHE A 181 -14.22 -13.32 12.58
N THR A 182 -14.59 -12.38 11.72
CA THR A 182 -15.01 -12.66 10.33
C THR A 182 -14.04 -12.13 9.27
N TYR A 183 -13.23 -11.12 9.61
CA TYR A 183 -12.33 -10.45 8.68
C TYR A 183 -10.87 -10.49 9.16
N HIS A 184 -9.94 -10.97 8.33
CA HIS A 184 -8.51 -11.05 8.66
C HIS A 184 -7.85 -9.68 8.84
N ASP A 185 -8.37 -8.68 8.14
CA ASP A 185 -7.90 -7.30 8.21
C ASP A 185 -8.57 -6.50 9.35
N TRP A 186 -9.35 -7.18 10.21
CA TRP A 186 -9.96 -6.63 11.41
C TRP A 186 -10.39 -7.76 12.37
N ASP A 187 -9.41 -8.46 12.95
CA ASP A 187 -9.64 -9.63 13.81
C ASP A 187 -10.30 -9.29 15.17
N GLU A 188 -10.25 -8.03 15.60
CA GLU A 188 -11.01 -7.54 16.76
C GLU A 188 -12.53 -7.46 16.49
N LEU A 189 -12.95 -7.39 15.21
CA LEU A 189 -14.36 -7.35 14.85
C LEU A 189 -14.98 -8.76 14.91
N THR A 190 -15.53 -9.09 16.07
CA THR A 190 -16.09 -10.41 16.38
C THR A 190 -17.61 -10.46 16.33
N LEU A 191 -18.15 -11.64 16.08
CA LEU A 191 -19.59 -11.91 16.08
C LEU A 191 -20.18 -11.70 17.48
N THR A 192 -21.29 -10.95 17.56
CA THR A 192 -22.01 -10.64 18.79
C THR A 192 -23.34 -11.40 18.90
N GLU A 193 -23.92 -11.79 17.77
CA GLU A 193 -25.17 -12.56 17.70
C GLU A 193 -25.06 -13.64 16.62
N VAL A 194 -25.25 -14.90 17.01
CA VAL A 194 -25.24 -16.06 16.11
C VAL A 194 -26.43 -16.96 16.46
N PRO A 195 -27.33 -17.27 15.51
CA PRO A 195 -28.44 -18.21 15.72
C PRO A 195 -27.95 -19.62 16.08
N ASP A 196 -28.70 -20.33 16.91
CA ASP A 196 -28.33 -21.67 17.39
C ASP A 196 -28.16 -22.69 16.26
N GLU A 197 -28.86 -22.49 15.14
CA GLU A 197 -28.77 -23.30 13.92
C GLU A 197 -27.41 -23.20 13.23
N LEU A 198 -26.69 -22.08 13.42
CA LEU A 198 -25.40 -21.81 12.79
C LEU A 198 -24.21 -22.08 13.73
N LYS A 199 -24.45 -22.18 15.04
CA LYS A 199 -23.39 -22.36 16.04
C LYS A 199 -22.60 -23.65 15.84
N GLY A 200 -21.27 -23.53 15.91
CA GLY A 200 -20.34 -24.64 15.74
C GLY A 200 -20.04 -25.00 14.27
N GLY A 201 -20.62 -24.27 13.31
CA GLY A 201 -20.28 -24.41 11.90
C GLY A 201 -18.85 -24.02 11.59
N LYS A 202 -18.32 -24.51 10.46
CA LYS A 202 -17.03 -24.03 9.95
C LYS A 202 -17.24 -22.66 9.32
N LEU A 203 -16.54 -21.65 9.84
CA LEU A 203 -16.60 -20.28 9.36
C LEU A 203 -15.41 -20.02 8.43
N LEU A 204 -15.68 -19.77 7.15
CA LEU A 204 -14.68 -19.22 6.23
C LEU A 204 -14.68 -17.69 6.40
N THR A 205 -13.64 -17.21 7.06
CA THR A 205 -13.35 -15.78 7.19
C THR A 205 -12.81 -15.22 5.88
N THR A 206 -12.82 -13.90 5.72
CA THR A 206 -12.40 -13.22 4.48
C THR A 206 -11.61 -11.95 4.81
N ILE A 207 -11.38 -11.08 3.83
CA ILE A 207 -10.99 -9.68 4.05
C ILE A 207 -12.05 -8.76 3.47
N ARG A 208 -12.19 -7.54 4.03
CA ARG A 208 -13.17 -6.56 3.54
C ARG A 208 -12.88 -6.13 2.10
N GLY A 209 -11.61 -6.01 1.71
CA GLY A 209 -11.20 -5.43 0.42
C GLY A 209 -11.54 -6.29 -0.79
N ARG A 210 -11.86 -7.57 -0.59
CA ARG A 210 -12.19 -8.51 -1.64
C ARG A 210 -13.37 -8.08 -2.53
N ALA A 211 -14.28 -7.24 -2.02
CA ALA A 211 -15.34 -6.62 -2.81
C ALA A 211 -14.82 -5.83 -4.04
N ARG A 212 -13.57 -5.37 -4.01
CA ARG A 212 -12.93 -4.61 -5.10
C ARG A 212 -12.51 -5.48 -6.28
N GLU A 213 -12.39 -6.80 -6.12
CA GLU A 213 -11.89 -7.70 -7.16
C GLU A 213 -12.79 -7.68 -8.41
N ALA A 214 -14.10 -7.46 -8.22
CA ALA A 214 -15.13 -7.40 -9.26
C ALA A 214 -15.86 -6.04 -9.37
N HIS A 215 -15.33 -4.99 -8.74
CA HIS A 215 -15.96 -3.67 -8.68
C HIS A 215 -16.02 -2.98 -10.06
N LEU A 216 -17.22 -2.56 -10.49
CA LEU A 216 -17.47 -1.83 -11.74
C LEU A 216 -18.36 -0.60 -11.57
N ILE A 217 -19.32 -0.62 -10.63
CA ILE A 217 -20.26 0.50 -10.40
C ILE A 217 -19.51 1.66 -9.74
N ASN A 218 -19.43 2.83 -10.40
CA ASN A 218 -18.60 3.96 -9.94
C ASN A 218 -17.09 3.62 -9.79
N ALA A 219 -16.61 2.58 -10.49
CA ALA A 219 -15.23 2.12 -10.35
C ALA A 219 -14.23 2.93 -11.20
N PHE A 220 -14.69 3.47 -12.32
CA PHE A 220 -13.83 4.02 -13.36
C PHE A 220 -13.39 5.46 -13.06
N ARG A 221 -12.10 5.64 -12.79
CA ARG A 221 -11.51 6.92 -12.38
C ARG A 221 -10.78 7.61 -13.53
N LYS A 222 -10.38 8.86 -13.28
CA LYS A 222 -9.47 9.63 -14.12
C LYS A 222 -8.44 10.31 -13.23
N THR A 223 -7.22 10.41 -13.72
CA THR A 223 -6.17 11.22 -13.08
C THR A 223 -6.20 12.63 -13.69
N GLU A 224 -5.97 13.64 -12.85
CA GLU A 224 -5.76 15.04 -13.29
C GLU A 224 -4.39 15.21 -13.97
N TYR A 225 -3.49 14.23 -13.80
CA TYR A 225 -2.10 14.28 -14.23
C TYR A 225 -1.75 13.07 -15.12
N PRO A 226 -2.34 12.95 -16.31
CA PRO A 226 -2.02 11.84 -17.22
C PRO A 226 -0.56 11.89 -17.67
N SER A 227 0.08 10.73 -17.74
CA SER A 227 1.46 10.60 -18.15
C SER A 227 1.70 11.05 -19.60
N SER A 228 2.92 11.52 -19.87
CA SER A 228 3.36 11.94 -21.20
C SER A 228 4.72 11.30 -21.54
N ASN A 229 5.28 11.59 -22.72
CA ASN A 229 6.64 11.17 -23.03
C ASN A 229 7.72 12.02 -22.33
N ILE A 230 7.33 13.08 -21.61
CA ILE A 230 8.20 13.91 -20.79
C ILE A 230 8.23 13.32 -19.37
N PRO A 231 9.42 13.10 -18.76
CA PRO A 231 9.54 12.65 -17.39
C PRO A 231 8.79 13.55 -16.40
N ASP A 232 7.95 12.95 -15.57
CA ASP A 232 7.33 13.58 -14.41
C ASP A 232 7.42 12.68 -13.18
N GLN A 233 6.82 13.10 -12.06
CA GLN A 233 6.88 12.40 -10.76
C GLN A 233 8.32 12.00 -10.37
N ILE A 234 9.28 12.89 -10.64
CA ILE A 234 10.68 12.65 -10.31
C ILE A 234 10.80 12.65 -8.79
N MET A 235 11.26 11.53 -8.24
CA MET A 235 11.35 11.29 -6.82
C MET A 235 12.75 10.83 -6.44
N LEU A 236 13.21 11.31 -5.30
CA LEU A 236 14.42 10.86 -4.65
C LEU A 236 14.05 10.04 -3.41
N THR A 237 14.79 8.97 -3.18
CA THR A 237 14.70 8.05 -2.03
C THR A 237 16.08 7.49 -1.73
N TRP A 238 16.24 6.69 -0.68
CA TRP A 238 17.46 5.95 -0.42
C TRP A 238 17.16 4.47 -0.23
N SER A 239 17.49 3.62 -1.20
CA SER A 239 17.43 2.16 -1.02
C SER A 239 18.73 1.56 -0.48
N GLU A 240 19.82 2.34 -0.51
CA GLU A 240 21.15 1.97 -0.03
C GLU A 240 21.76 3.11 0.84
N ASP A 241 23.05 3.01 1.18
CA ASP A 241 23.75 3.97 2.03
C ASP A 241 23.71 5.40 1.43
N PRO A 242 23.06 6.38 2.09
CA PRO A 242 22.88 7.71 1.55
C PRO A 242 24.17 8.54 1.44
N SER A 243 25.28 8.09 2.03
CA SER A 243 26.58 8.76 1.92
C SER A 243 27.26 8.53 0.57
N THR A 244 26.94 7.41 -0.10
CA THR A 244 27.59 7.01 -1.36
C THR A 244 26.61 6.64 -2.47
N THR A 245 25.31 6.73 -2.21
CA THR A 245 24.26 6.35 -3.16
C THR A 245 23.10 7.34 -3.20
N GLN A 246 22.33 7.30 -4.28
CA GLN A 246 21.06 8.04 -4.43
C GLN A 246 20.13 7.26 -5.36
N SER A 247 18.93 6.92 -4.88
CA SER A 247 17.86 6.36 -5.70
C SER A 247 17.05 7.47 -6.35
N ILE A 248 16.77 7.31 -7.64
CA ILE A 248 16.00 8.26 -8.45
C ILE A 248 14.94 7.48 -9.24
N GLN A 249 13.68 7.86 -9.04
CA GLN A 249 12.54 7.34 -9.79
C GLN A 249 11.87 8.42 -10.64
N TRP A 250 11.23 8.03 -11.73
CA TRP A 250 10.35 8.92 -12.50
C TRP A 250 9.34 8.14 -13.34
N ARG A 251 8.33 8.84 -13.83
CA ARG A 251 7.26 8.29 -14.66
C ARG A 251 7.31 8.86 -16.08
N THR A 252 6.91 8.03 -17.05
CA THR A 252 6.49 8.47 -18.39
C THR A 252 5.31 7.63 -18.86
N ASN A 253 4.74 7.95 -20.02
CA ASN A 253 3.83 7.05 -20.72
C ASN A 253 4.59 5.86 -21.35
N THR A 254 3.83 4.88 -21.84
CA THR A 254 4.37 3.62 -22.39
C THR A 254 5.10 3.74 -23.73
N SER A 255 5.13 4.92 -24.36
CA SER A 255 5.84 5.14 -25.62
C SER A 255 7.37 5.23 -25.44
N VAL A 256 7.84 5.55 -24.23
CA VAL A 256 9.26 5.70 -23.89
C VAL A 256 9.85 4.35 -23.48
N LYS A 257 10.81 3.81 -24.22
CA LYS A 257 11.33 2.45 -23.97
C LYS A 257 12.60 2.39 -23.13
N ASN A 258 13.30 3.52 -23.01
CA ASN A 258 14.58 3.63 -22.34
C ASN A 258 14.60 4.85 -21.42
N GLY A 259 15.18 4.69 -20.24
CA GLY A 259 15.35 5.76 -19.26
C GLY A 259 16.83 5.90 -18.87
N VAL A 260 17.33 7.13 -18.84
CA VAL A 260 18.72 7.45 -18.50
C VAL A 260 18.77 8.65 -17.55
N ILE A 261 19.70 8.59 -16.60
CA ILE A 261 20.09 9.70 -15.73
C ILE A 261 21.41 10.27 -16.24
N LYS A 262 21.46 11.60 -16.40
CA LYS A 262 22.72 12.35 -16.51
C LYS A 262 22.99 13.02 -15.18
N TYR A 263 24.21 12.91 -14.65
CA TYR A 263 24.55 13.54 -13.37
C TYR A 263 26.01 13.99 -13.32
N TRP A 264 26.29 15.02 -12.51
CA TRP A 264 27.63 15.58 -12.35
C TRP A 264 27.79 16.30 -11.01
N GLU A 265 29.04 16.39 -10.52
CA GLU A 265 29.37 17.16 -9.31
C GLU A 265 29.18 18.66 -9.61
N LYS A 266 28.30 19.33 -8.85
CA LYS A 266 27.89 20.73 -9.09
C LYS A 266 29.08 21.71 -9.10
N GLU A 267 30.06 21.49 -8.24
CA GLU A 267 31.22 22.38 -8.07
C GLU A 267 32.35 22.13 -9.09
N LYS A 268 32.38 20.97 -9.74
CA LYS A 268 33.51 20.59 -10.61
C LYS A 268 33.20 20.61 -12.09
N SER A 269 31.92 20.47 -12.43
CA SER A 269 31.49 20.22 -13.79
C SER A 269 30.23 20.99 -14.12
N ASN A 270 29.89 21.01 -15.41
CA ASN A 270 28.65 21.56 -15.93
C ASN A 270 27.90 20.49 -16.76
N GLU A 271 26.74 20.87 -17.28
CA GLU A 271 25.86 20.01 -18.10
C GLU A 271 26.55 19.39 -19.33
N LYS A 272 27.76 19.83 -19.73
CA LYS A 272 28.52 19.26 -20.85
C LYS A 272 29.45 18.11 -20.46
N GLU A 273 29.74 17.95 -19.17
CA GLU A 273 30.66 16.95 -18.63
C GLU A 273 29.93 16.13 -17.54
N TYR A 274 29.20 15.10 -17.97
CA TYR A 274 28.35 14.30 -17.09
C TYR A 274 28.68 12.81 -17.16
N LEU A 275 28.21 12.07 -16.15
CA LEU A 275 28.12 10.63 -16.15
C LEU A 275 26.69 10.20 -16.54
N GLU A 276 26.57 9.04 -17.18
CA GLU A 276 25.27 8.45 -17.52
C GLU A 276 25.04 7.17 -16.74
N GLN A 277 23.79 6.96 -16.31
CA GLN A 277 23.34 5.71 -15.70
C GLN A 277 21.99 5.32 -16.30
N LYS A 278 21.85 4.06 -16.72
CA LYS A 278 20.57 3.52 -17.20
C LYS A 278 19.64 3.22 -16.04
N ALA A 279 18.34 3.41 -16.25
CA ALA A 279 17.28 2.99 -15.34
C ALA A 279 16.68 1.65 -15.75
N GLU A 280 16.21 0.91 -14.76
CA GLU A 280 15.29 -0.19 -14.92
C GLU A 280 13.90 0.34 -15.27
N LEU A 281 13.17 -0.36 -16.14
CA LEU A 281 11.83 -0.02 -16.56
C LEU A 281 10.83 -1.04 -16.01
N LYS A 282 9.78 -0.55 -15.36
CA LYS A 282 8.61 -1.32 -14.97
C LYS A 282 7.34 -0.71 -15.58
N VAL A 283 6.44 -1.54 -16.06
CA VAL A 283 5.11 -1.09 -16.51
C VAL A 283 4.14 -1.27 -15.34
N ILE A 284 3.52 -0.18 -14.90
CA ILE A 284 2.50 -0.22 -13.84
C ILE A 284 1.13 -0.05 -14.47
N GLU A 285 0.18 -0.87 -14.04
CA GLU A 285 -1.22 -0.83 -14.45
C GLU A 285 -2.11 -0.41 -13.28
N ASP A 286 -2.99 0.57 -13.50
CA ASP A 286 -4.23 0.72 -12.72
C ASP A 286 -5.41 0.47 -13.65
N ARG A 287 -5.97 -0.73 -13.55
CA ARG A 287 -7.04 -1.24 -14.43
C ARG A 287 -8.22 -0.26 -14.53
N LEU A 288 -8.57 0.39 -13.42
CA LEU A 288 -9.75 1.25 -13.31
C LEU A 288 -9.46 2.73 -13.61
N LEU A 289 -8.22 3.08 -13.97
CA LEU A 289 -7.82 4.44 -14.32
C LEU A 289 -7.88 4.65 -15.84
N ARG A 290 -8.92 5.33 -16.31
CA ARG A 290 -9.31 5.35 -17.73
C ARG A 290 -8.34 6.06 -18.66
N ASN A 291 -7.94 7.27 -18.29
CA ASN A 291 -7.18 8.16 -19.17
C ASN A 291 -5.68 7.91 -19.14
N ASP A 292 -5.21 6.95 -18.34
CA ASP A 292 -3.79 6.70 -18.15
C ASP A 292 -3.51 5.30 -17.58
N ARG A 293 -4.27 4.27 -18.02
CA ARG A 293 -4.25 2.91 -17.44
C ARG A 293 -2.86 2.31 -17.23
N TYR A 294 -1.97 2.51 -18.21
CA TYR A 294 -0.61 1.99 -18.20
C TYR A 294 0.40 3.13 -18.21
N ILE A 295 1.37 3.06 -17.30
CA ILE A 295 2.51 3.98 -17.27
C ILE A 295 3.82 3.20 -17.22
N ASN A 296 4.90 3.86 -17.62
CA ASN A 296 6.25 3.39 -17.40
C ASN A 296 6.80 4.08 -16.16
N HIS A 297 7.30 3.28 -15.22
CA HIS A 297 8.01 3.72 -14.04
C HIS A 297 9.47 3.32 -14.18
N PHE A 298 10.38 4.28 -14.04
CA PHE A 298 11.81 4.08 -14.17
C PHE A 298 12.49 4.26 -12.82
N THR A 299 13.41 3.37 -12.48
CA THR A 299 14.18 3.42 -11.24
C THR A 299 15.67 3.25 -11.54
N SER A 300 16.52 4.05 -10.90
CA SER A 300 17.96 3.84 -10.91
C SER A 300 18.61 4.25 -9.60
N VAL A 301 19.63 3.49 -9.19
CA VAL A 301 20.44 3.78 -8.00
C VAL A 301 21.83 4.20 -8.47
N LEU A 302 22.13 5.48 -8.29
CA LEU A 302 23.49 6.01 -8.48
C LEU A 302 24.36 5.52 -7.33
N ARG A 303 25.55 4.99 -7.63
CA ARG A 303 26.48 4.42 -6.64
C ARG A 303 27.89 5.00 -6.80
N ASN A 304 28.74 4.78 -5.79
CA ASN A 304 30.10 5.30 -5.73
C ASN A 304 30.15 6.84 -5.76
N LEU A 305 29.13 7.49 -5.20
CA LEU A 305 29.09 8.93 -5.03
C LEU A 305 30.01 9.35 -3.88
N LYS A 306 30.49 10.59 -3.92
CA LYS A 306 31.28 11.15 -2.82
C LYS A 306 30.36 11.60 -1.70
N PRO A 307 30.67 11.32 -0.43
CA PRO A 307 29.96 11.89 0.71
C PRO A 307 29.96 13.43 0.69
N SER A 308 28.97 14.02 1.34
CA SER A 308 28.82 15.49 1.50
C SER A 308 28.90 16.30 0.20
N THR A 309 28.53 15.73 -0.94
CA THR A 309 28.71 16.34 -2.27
C THR A 309 27.37 16.64 -2.93
N ILE A 310 27.25 17.82 -3.53
CA ILE A 310 26.06 18.22 -4.30
C ILE A 310 26.24 17.76 -5.74
N TYR A 311 25.25 17.02 -6.24
CA TYR A 311 25.16 16.58 -7.62
C TYR A 311 23.97 17.25 -8.29
N ASN A 312 24.19 17.75 -9.50
CA ASN A 312 23.09 18.08 -10.41
C ASN A 312 22.77 16.85 -11.24
N TYR A 313 21.49 16.70 -11.62
CA TYR A 313 21.05 15.62 -12.48
C TYR A 313 19.86 15.98 -13.37
N GLN A 314 19.68 15.20 -14.42
CA GLN A 314 18.49 15.17 -15.27
C GLN A 314 18.12 13.72 -15.56
N VAL A 315 16.82 13.46 -15.71
CA VAL A 315 16.30 12.17 -16.17
C VAL A 315 15.64 12.33 -17.54
N GLY A 316 15.69 11.30 -18.37
CA GLY A 316 15.12 11.41 -19.70
C GLY A 316 15.38 10.24 -20.61
N ASN A 317 15.09 10.46 -21.88
CA ASN A 317 15.35 9.52 -22.96
C ASN A 317 16.31 10.15 -23.98
N PRO A 318 17.56 9.69 -24.07
CA PRO A 318 18.54 10.22 -25.02
C PRO A 318 18.12 10.02 -26.48
N GLU A 319 17.40 8.94 -26.81
CA GLU A 319 16.99 8.63 -28.19
C GLU A 319 15.95 9.62 -28.73
N GLN A 320 15.10 10.15 -27.84
CA GLN A 320 14.06 11.12 -28.17
C GLN A 320 14.50 12.57 -27.89
N ASN A 321 15.68 12.76 -27.31
CA ASN A 321 16.17 14.04 -26.80
C ASN A 321 15.16 14.77 -25.89
N VAL A 322 14.49 14.01 -25.02
CA VAL A 322 13.53 14.53 -24.03
C VAL A 322 14.15 14.36 -22.65
N TRP A 323 14.32 15.47 -21.94
CA TRP A 323 14.97 15.55 -20.63
C TRP A 323 14.13 16.37 -19.65
N SER A 324 14.19 16.02 -18.37
CA SER A 324 13.65 16.85 -17.29
C SER A 324 14.40 18.17 -17.15
N GLU A 325 13.83 19.09 -16.37
CA GLU A 325 14.63 20.18 -15.79
C GLU A 325 15.78 19.62 -14.95
N ILE A 326 16.85 20.42 -14.81
CA ILE A 326 17.94 20.10 -13.89
C ILE A 326 17.42 20.17 -12.45
N ALA A 327 17.65 19.12 -11.70
CA ALA A 327 17.43 19.06 -10.27
C ALA A 327 18.75 18.75 -9.55
N GLU A 328 18.76 18.85 -8.22
CA GLU A 328 19.96 18.59 -7.42
C GLU A 328 19.67 17.73 -6.20
N PHE A 329 20.69 16.98 -5.75
CA PHE A 329 20.66 16.29 -4.47
C PHE A 329 22.02 16.40 -3.78
N LYS A 330 22.06 16.13 -2.47
CA LYS A 330 23.28 16.12 -1.67
C LYS A 330 23.40 14.77 -0.96
N THR A 331 24.53 14.10 -1.14
CA THR A 331 24.85 12.87 -0.39
C THR A 331 25.06 13.16 1.09
N ALA A 332 24.72 12.18 1.93
CA ALA A 332 24.94 12.26 3.37
C ALA A 332 26.44 12.39 3.70
N PRO A 333 26.80 12.92 4.88
CA PRO A 333 28.16 12.85 5.38
C PRO A 333 28.55 11.40 5.73
N ASP A 334 29.84 11.09 5.62
CA ASP A 334 30.46 9.82 6.06
C ASP A 334 30.86 9.83 7.55
N SER A 335 30.57 10.94 8.23
CA SER A 335 30.93 11.21 9.61
C SER A 335 29.84 12.04 10.30
N SER A 336 29.95 12.23 11.62
CA SER A 336 29.01 13.06 12.36
C SER A 336 29.06 14.50 11.85
N ALA A 337 27.91 15.03 11.45
CA ALA A 337 27.74 16.42 11.05
C ALA A 337 26.30 16.87 11.32
N PRO A 338 26.09 18.13 11.73
CA PRO A 338 24.75 18.64 11.95
C PRO A 338 23.89 18.54 10.68
N PHE A 339 22.63 18.14 10.86
CA PHE A 339 21.66 18.07 9.78
C PHE A 339 20.27 18.41 10.30
N SER A 340 19.31 18.52 9.38
CA SER A 340 17.91 18.60 9.77
C SER A 340 17.03 17.83 8.80
N PHE A 341 15.84 17.44 9.23
CA PHE A 341 14.84 16.79 8.38
C PHE A 341 13.46 17.36 8.67
N ILE A 342 12.54 17.13 7.73
CA ILE A 342 11.13 17.51 7.86
C ILE A 342 10.26 16.26 8.02
N TYR A 343 9.32 16.29 8.95
CA TYR A 343 8.33 15.24 9.14
C TYR A 343 6.90 15.77 8.96
N PHE A 344 6.03 14.92 8.42
CA PHE A 344 4.58 15.09 8.31
C PHE A 344 3.90 13.79 8.78
N GLY A 345 2.77 13.90 9.48
CA GLY A 345 1.80 12.80 9.57
C GLY A 345 0.63 13.08 8.64
N ASP A 346 -0.04 12.04 8.14
CA ASP A 346 -1.34 12.08 7.45
C ASP A 346 -1.45 13.20 6.41
N THR A 347 -1.08 12.90 5.16
CA THR A 347 -1.06 13.91 4.10
C THR A 347 -2.24 13.77 3.14
N HIS A 348 -2.74 12.54 2.96
CA HIS A 348 -3.86 12.17 2.09
C HIS A 348 -3.81 12.87 0.71
N LYS A 349 -2.63 13.00 0.11
CA LYS A 349 -2.37 13.71 -1.16
C LYS A 349 -2.97 15.13 -1.27
N SER A 350 -3.31 15.77 -0.15
CA SER A 350 -4.11 17.00 -0.15
C SER A 350 -3.37 18.17 -0.83
N ASN A 351 -4.13 19.12 -1.37
CA ASN A 351 -3.54 20.34 -1.95
C ASN A 351 -2.90 21.20 -0.85
N GLU A 352 -3.47 21.17 0.35
CA GLU A 352 -2.97 21.84 1.54
C GLU A 352 -1.63 21.25 1.98
N PHE A 353 -1.47 19.92 1.93
CA PHE A 353 -0.16 19.28 2.08
C PHE A 353 0.84 19.79 1.03
N GLY A 354 0.43 19.90 -0.24
CA GLY A 354 1.27 20.48 -1.29
C GLY A 354 1.77 21.89 -0.96
N GLN A 355 0.90 22.75 -0.45
CA GLN A 355 1.30 24.09 0.01
C GLN A 355 2.23 24.04 1.22
N LEU A 356 1.97 23.11 2.15
CA LEU A 356 2.73 22.93 3.38
C LEU A 356 4.15 22.45 3.11
N ILE A 357 4.33 21.42 2.28
CA ILE A 357 5.65 20.86 1.94
C ILE A 357 6.50 21.89 1.17
N ASN A 358 5.90 22.64 0.24
CA ASN A 358 6.59 23.73 -0.46
C ASN A 358 7.00 24.86 0.50
N SER A 359 6.14 25.21 1.47
CA SER A 359 6.44 26.22 2.49
C SER A 359 7.55 25.77 3.45
N ALA A 360 7.58 24.49 3.82
CA ALA A 360 8.67 23.90 4.59
C ALA A 360 9.99 23.95 3.80
N PHE A 361 9.96 23.61 2.51
CA PHE A 361 11.14 23.66 1.64
C PHE A 361 11.69 25.07 1.44
N GLN A 362 10.83 26.08 1.30
CA GLN A 362 11.27 27.47 1.23
C GLN A 362 11.91 27.97 2.53
N ARG A 363 11.41 27.53 3.69
CA ARG A 363 11.93 27.94 5.01
C ARG A 363 13.17 27.16 5.43
N TYR A 364 13.26 25.90 5.04
CA TYR A 364 14.32 24.97 5.39
C TYR A 364 14.91 24.29 4.14
N PRO A 365 15.46 25.06 3.18
CA PRO A 365 16.02 24.50 1.95
C PRO A 365 17.18 23.53 2.22
N GLN A 366 17.83 23.64 3.38
CA GLN A 366 18.93 22.79 3.83
C GLN A 366 18.49 21.48 4.51
N ALA A 367 17.19 21.23 4.70
CA ALA A 367 16.72 19.95 5.22
C ALA A 367 17.25 18.82 4.32
N ALA A 368 17.83 17.79 4.92
CA ALA A 368 18.48 16.69 4.24
C ALA A 368 17.47 15.77 3.53
N PHE A 369 16.34 15.50 4.19
CA PHE A 369 15.27 14.67 3.68
C PHE A 369 13.92 15.03 4.31
N TYR A 370 12.87 14.46 3.75
CA TYR A 370 11.47 14.61 4.14
C TYR A 370 10.92 13.23 4.51
N SER A 371 10.04 13.17 5.50
CA SER A 371 9.41 11.93 5.93
C SER A 371 7.91 12.09 6.14
N ILE A 372 7.16 11.06 5.75
CA ILE A 372 5.71 10.96 5.97
C ILE A 372 5.42 9.71 6.80
N GLY A 373 4.77 9.89 7.95
CA GLY A 373 4.45 8.84 8.93
C GLY A 373 3.16 8.06 8.63
N GLY A 374 2.97 7.59 7.40
CA GLY A 374 1.76 6.90 6.96
C GLY A 374 0.63 7.83 6.50
N ASP A 375 -0.36 7.23 5.85
CA ASP A 375 -1.48 7.89 5.18
C ASP A 375 -1.02 8.97 4.20
N LEU A 376 -0.11 8.54 3.31
CA LEU A 376 0.39 9.34 2.21
C LEU A 376 -0.75 9.70 1.26
N VAL A 377 -1.63 8.74 1.00
CA VAL A 377 -2.82 8.91 0.16
C VAL A 377 -4.09 8.55 0.93
N SER A 378 -5.28 8.65 0.32
CA SER A 378 -6.52 8.19 1.00
C SER A 378 -6.91 6.77 0.60
N THR A 379 -6.33 6.24 -0.46
CA THR A 379 -6.45 4.85 -0.87
C THR A 379 -5.21 4.47 -1.67
N GLY A 380 -4.32 3.70 -1.05
CA GLY A 380 -3.09 3.18 -1.65
C GLY A 380 -3.33 2.29 -2.86
N LEU A 381 -4.57 1.83 -3.06
CA LEU A 381 -4.97 0.99 -4.19
C LEU A 381 -5.27 1.75 -5.48
N ASN A 382 -5.31 3.08 -5.45
CA ASN A 382 -5.70 3.91 -6.61
C ASN A 382 -4.54 4.77 -7.08
N ARG A 383 -4.15 4.71 -8.36
CA ARG A 383 -2.98 5.46 -8.84
C ARG A 383 -3.23 6.96 -8.96
N ASP A 384 -4.46 7.39 -9.20
CA ASP A 384 -4.82 8.81 -9.26
C ASP A 384 -4.60 9.53 -7.91
N ASP A 385 -4.64 8.80 -6.80
CA ASP A 385 -4.30 9.28 -5.47
C ASP A 385 -2.78 9.57 -5.34
N TRP A 386 -1.95 8.63 -5.79
CA TRP A 386 -0.49 8.77 -5.81
C TRP A 386 -0.02 9.83 -6.81
N ASP A 387 -0.66 9.89 -7.99
CA ASP A 387 -0.37 10.90 -9.00
C ASP A 387 -0.52 12.32 -8.43
N LYS A 388 -1.56 12.54 -7.63
CA LYS A 388 -1.82 13.82 -6.97
C LYS A 388 -0.83 14.11 -5.85
N LEU A 389 -0.43 13.11 -5.06
CA LEU A 389 0.61 13.26 -4.03
C LEU A 389 1.92 13.73 -4.65
N PHE A 390 2.38 13.04 -5.70
CA PHE A 390 3.65 13.34 -6.36
C PHE A 390 3.60 14.65 -7.12
N TYR A 391 2.46 15.01 -7.72
CA TYR A 391 2.28 16.34 -8.29
C TYR A 391 2.41 17.44 -7.23
N ASN A 392 1.69 17.31 -6.12
CA ASN A 392 1.67 18.30 -5.05
C ASN A 392 3.02 18.48 -4.35
N SER A 393 3.88 17.45 -4.39
CA SER A 393 5.20 17.44 -3.74
C SER A 393 6.39 17.56 -4.72
N ALA A 394 6.13 17.60 -6.03
CA ALA A 394 7.15 17.47 -7.09
C ALA A 394 8.35 18.41 -6.94
N ASN A 395 8.13 19.67 -6.56
CA ASN A 395 9.18 20.66 -6.39
C ASN A 395 10.21 20.26 -5.31
N VAL A 396 9.76 19.50 -4.31
CA VAL A 396 10.56 19.11 -3.15
C VAL A 396 11.16 17.74 -3.36
N ILE A 397 10.35 16.74 -3.74
CA ILE A 397 10.81 15.34 -3.80
C ILE A 397 11.78 15.07 -4.97
N ARG A 398 11.81 15.93 -5.98
CA ARG A 398 12.86 15.92 -7.01
C ARG A 398 14.21 16.46 -6.52
N ASN A 399 14.26 17.08 -5.34
CA ASN A 399 15.47 17.70 -4.80
C ASN A 399 15.87 17.14 -3.43
N ARG A 400 14.91 16.58 -2.67
CA ARG A 400 15.12 16.07 -1.32
C ARG A 400 14.49 14.67 -1.21
N PRO A 401 15.24 13.67 -0.71
CA PRO A 401 14.72 12.33 -0.53
C PRO A 401 13.46 12.29 0.34
N LEU A 402 12.50 11.46 -0.06
CA LEU A 402 11.27 11.16 0.69
C LEU A 402 11.36 9.76 1.31
N MET A 403 11.51 9.68 2.63
CA MET A 403 11.58 8.42 3.38
C MET A 403 10.30 8.24 4.19
N SER A 404 9.44 7.30 3.80
CA SER A 404 8.09 7.16 4.36
C SER A 404 7.82 5.78 4.98
N THR A 405 6.78 5.68 5.79
CA THR A 405 6.20 4.39 6.22
C THR A 405 4.71 4.35 5.83
N LEU A 406 4.08 3.18 5.95
CA LEU A 406 2.70 2.94 5.56
C LEU A 406 1.72 3.29 6.68
N GLY A 407 0.58 3.85 6.30
CA GLY A 407 -0.64 3.88 7.11
C GLY A 407 -1.72 2.96 6.57
N ASN A 408 -2.85 2.87 7.28
CA ASN A 408 -3.97 2.01 6.91
C ASN A 408 -4.72 2.48 5.66
N HIS A 409 -4.54 3.74 5.24
CA HIS A 409 -5.02 4.19 3.93
C HIS A 409 -4.07 3.78 2.80
N ASP A 410 -2.78 3.57 3.07
CA ASP A 410 -1.80 3.11 2.08
C ASP A 410 -1.85 1.58 1.88
N SER A 411 -2.12 0.83 2.95
CA SER A 411 -2.37 -0.62 2.96
C SER A 411 -3.83 -0.89 3.37
N GLN A 412 -4.73 -0.92 2.38
CA GLN A 412 -6.17 -0.78 2.65
C GLN A 412 -6.95 -2.09 2.52
N ASP A 413 -7.87 -2.31 3.46
CA ASP A 413 -8.89 -3.36 3.46
C ASP A 413 -8.32 -4.80 3.26
N GLY A 414 -7.10 -5.05 3.75
CA GLY A 414 -6.44 -6.37 3.65
C GLY A 414 -5.86 -6.72 2.28
N LEU A 415 -5.88 -5.79 1.31
CA LEU A 415 -5.30 -5.99 -0.02
C LEU A 415 -3.80 -5.63 -0.10
N GLY A 416 -3.21 -5.25 1.03
CA GLY A 416 -1.82 -4.84 1.12
C GLY A 416 -1.54 -3.48 0.47
N SER A 417 -0.26 -3.19 0.31
CA SER A 417 0.28 -1.90 -0.16
C SER A 417 1.03 -2.04 -1.48
N TRP A 418 0.54 -2.89 -2.39
CA TRP A 418 1.28 -3.24 -3.62
C TRP A 418 1.70 -2.00 -4.41
N MET A 419 0.83 -0.99 -4.55
CA MET A 419 1.14 0.20 -5.33
C MET A 419 2.24 1.05 -4.70
N TYR A 420 2.32 1.09 -3.36
CA TYR A 420 3.45 1.72 -2.67
C TYR A 420 4.76 1.03 -3.03
N GLN A 421 4.80 -0.31 -2.96
CA GLN A 421 5.99 -1.11 -3.32
C GLN A 421 6.37 -0.98 -4.81
N GLU A 422 5.39 -0.69 -5.67
CA GLU A 422 5.62 -0.45 -7.10
C GLU A 422 6.22 0.94 -7.40
N LEU A 423 5.92 1.94 -6.55
CA LEU A 423 6.25 3.36 -6.79
C LEU A 423 7.49 3.85 -6.04
N PHE A 424 7.88 3.16 -4.96
CA PHE A 424 9.02 3.51 -4.12
C PHE A 424 10.18 2.53 -4.33
N ASP A 425 11.42 3.00 -4.13
CA ASP A 425 12.64 2.19 -4.01
C ASP A 425 13.25 2.53 -2.65
N LEU A 426 13.08 1.63 -1.69
CA LEU A 426 13.44 1.83 -0.29
C LEU A 426 14.36 0.70 0.17
N PRO A 427 14.97 0.80 1.37
CA PRO A 427 15.85 -0.25 1.85
C PRO A 427 15.09 -1.57 2.01
N LYS A 428 15.68 -2.65 1.52
CA LYS A 428 15.14 -4.01 1.60
C LYS A 428 15.69 -4.78 2.82
N ASN A 429 16.06 -4.05 3.86
CA ASN A 429 16.74 -4.57 5.06
C ASN A 429 15.78 -4.89 6.21
N GLY A 430 14.47 -5.06 5.92
CA GLY A 430 13.41 -5.36 6.88
C GLY A 430 13.36 -6.82 7.36
N PRO A 431 12.32 -7.19 8.12
CA PRO A 431 12.12 -8.55 8.61
C PRO A 431 11.79 -9.54 7.47
N GLU A 432 12.40 -10.73 7.50
CA GLU A 432 12.30 -11.75 6.42
C GLU A 432 10.88 -12.27 6.15
N LYS A 433 9.98 -12.20 7.13
CA LYS A 433 8.61 -12.74 7.02
C LYS A 433 7.61 -11.78 6.38
N LEU A 434 8.01 -10.53 6.15
CA LEU A 434 7.13 -9.50 5.62
C LEU A 434 7.63 -9.05 4.25
N GLU A 435 6.76 -8.35 3.53
CA GLU A 435 7.14 -7.71 2.27
C GLU A 435 8.30 -6.73 2.50
N THR A 436 9.24 -6.70 1.56
CA THR A 436 10.35 -5.74 1.63
C THR A 436 9.85 -4.32 1.44
N GLU A 437 10.65 -3.34 1.86
CA GLU A 437 10.40 -1.90 1.61
C GLU A 437 9.21 -1.30 2.38
N THR A 438 8.45 -2.09 3.16
CA THR A 438 7.39 -1.58 4.04
C THR A 438 7.89 -1.30 5.46
N THR A 439 8.77 -2.17 5.96
CA THR A 439 9.50 -2.02 7.23
C THR A 439 10.99 -2.03 6.92
N TYR A 440 11.71 -0.99 7.35
CA TYR A 440 13.13 -0.84 7.03
C TYR A 440 13.82 0.15 7.96
N SER A 441 15.15 0.19 7.90
CA SER A 441 15.96 1.17 8.63
C SER A 441 16.96 1.85 7.72
N PHE A 442 17.35 3.07 8.07
CA PHE A 442 18.49 3.74 7.44
C PHE A 442 19.21 4.61 8.46
N GLU A 443 20.48 4.91 8.16
CA GLU A 443 21.30 5.80 8.96
C GLU A 443 21.56 7.09 8.20
N TYR A 444 21.53 8.22 8.90
CA TYR A 444 21.99 9.49 8.36
C TYR A 444 22.84 10.18 9.41
N SER A 445 24.12 10.37 9.11
CA SER A 445 25.10 10.92 10.05
C SER A 445 25.12 10.15 11.40
N ASN A 446 24.89 10.83 12.53
CA ASN A 446 24.87 10.26 13.88
C ASN A 446 23.49 9.73 14.33
N SER A 447 22.59 9.46 13.39
CA SER A 447 21.20 9.08 13.67
C SER A 447 20.76 7.78 12.99
N LEU A 448 20.01 6.95 13.71
CA LEU A 448 19.28 5.79 13.20
C LEU A 448 17.80 6.14 13.03
N PHE A 449 17.23 5.76 11.89
CA PHE A 449 15.81 5.90 11.59
C PHE A 449 15.20 4.51 11.36
N LEU A 450 14.11 4.22 12.09
CA LEU A 450 13.35 2.98 12.01
C LEU A 450 11.98 3.29 11.40
N MET A 451 11.69 2.73 10.23
CA MET A 451 10.42 2.90 9.52
C MET A 451 9.61 1.62 9.71
N LEU A 452 8.50 1.69 10.44
CA LEU A 452 7.77 0.51 10.93
C LEU A 452 6.36 0.43 10.35
N ASP A 453 6.05 -0.66 9.67
CA ASP A 453 4.74 -0.90 9.08
C ASP A 453 3.76 -1.45 10.12
N VAL A 454 2.93 -0.56 10.68
CA VAL A 454 1.91 -0.94 11.67
C VAL A 454 0.70 -1.66 11.06
N THR A 455 0.62 -1.76 9.73
CA THR A 455 -0.46 -2.48 9.03
C THR A 455 -0.14 -3.97 8.87
N ALA A 456 1.11 -4.36 9.15
CA ALA A 456 1.59 -5.73 9.20
C ALA A 456 1.71 -6.25 10.65
N SER A 457 2.06 -7.53 10.79
CA SER A 457 2.24 -8.17 12.10
C SER A 457 3.32 -7.47 12.94
N ILE A 458 2.89 -6.86 14.05
CA ILE A 458 3.77 -6.22 15.04
C ILE A 458 4.80 -7.21 15.59
N THR A 459 4.35 -8.42 15.92
CA THR A 459 5.17 -9.49 16.49
C THR A 459 6.25 -9.95 15.53
N ASP A 460 5.95 -10.11 14.23
CA ASP A 460 6.94 -10.57 13.24
C ASP A 460 8.03 -9.52 12.94
N GLN A 461 7.79 -8.23 13.24
CA GLN A 461 8.78 -7.15 13.14
C GLN A 461 9.66 -7.03 14.40
N THR A 462 9.19 -7.50 15.55
CA THR A 462 9.75 -7.16 16.87
C THR A 462 11.20 -7.64 17.03
N LYS A 463 11.52 -8.86 16.57
CA LYS A 463 12.89 -9.40 16.65
C LYS A 463 13.87 -8.57 15.82
N TRP A 464 13.46 -8.19 14.60
CA TRP A 464 14.25 -7.37 13.68
C TRP A 464 14.49 -5.98 14.27
N LEU A 465 13.44 -5.35 14.81
CA LEU A 465 13.54 -4.05 15.48
C LEU A 465 14.55 -4.09 16.64
N GLU A 466 14.50 -5.12 17.49
CA GLU A 466 15.48 -5.30 18.56
C GLU A 466 16.91 -5.42 18.00
N ASP A 467 17.11 -6.14 16.89
CA ASP A 467 18.44 -6.30 16.29
C ASP A 467 18.96 -4.99 15.71
N GLN A 468 18.12 -4.16 15.08
CA GLN A 468 18.52 -2.83 14.61
C GLN A 468 18.95 -1.94 15.78
N LEU A 469 18.15 -1.90 16.84
CA LEU A 469 18.43 -1.09 18.02
C LEU A 469 19.68 -1.55 18.78
N LYS A 470 19.84 -2.87 18.95
CA LYS A 470 20.97 -3.47 19.69
C LYS A 470 22.30 -3.28 18.98
N ASN A 471 22.32 -3.27 17.66
CA ASN A 471 23.55 -3.19 16.86
C ASN A 471 23.91 -1.76 16.45
N SER A 472 23.12 -0.76 16.84
CA SER A 472 23.36 0.64 16.50
C SER A 472 24.15 1.37 17.59
N ASP A 473 25.22 2.05 17.17
CA ASP A 473 26.02 2.96 18.00
C ASP A 473 25.62 4.43 17.86
N LYS A 474 24.56 4.72 17.09
CA LYS A 474 24.10 6.09 16.82
C LYS A 474 23.62 6.79 18.08
N THR A 475 24.01 8.06 18.20
CA THR A 475 23.62 8.94 19.29
C THR A 475 22.11 9.15 19.32
N TRP A 476 21.51 9.41 18.16
CA TRP A 476 20.07 9.66 18.05
C TRP A 476 19.35 8.49 17.40
N LYS A 477 18.19 8.14 17.94
CA LYS A 477 17.36 7.04 17.43
C LYS A 477 15.92 7.51 17.29
N PHE A 478 15.36 7.34 16.11
CA PHE A 478 14.00 7.73 15.77
C PHE A 478 13.22 6.54 15.26
N ALA A 479 11.94 6.46 15.61
CA ALA A 479 11.01 5.53 14.99
C ALA A 479 9.85 6.30 14.33
N MET A 480 9.48 5.90 13.13
CA MET A 480 8.33 6.39 12.37
C MET A 480 7.35 5.24 12.20
N LEU A 481 6.13 5.43 12.67
CA LEU A 481 5.08 4.41 12.63
C LEU A 481 3.72 5.10 12.63
N HIS A 482 2.73 4.59 11.89
CA HIS A 482 1.49 5.33 11.70
C HIS A 482 0.57 5.36 12.93
N PHE A 483 0.34 4.22 13.59
CA PHE A 483 -0.57 4.07 14.73
C PHE A 483 0.09 4.44 16.07
N PRO A 484 -0.32 5.54 16.73
CA PRO A 484 0.44 6.06 17.86
C PRO A 484 0.31 5.20 19.11
N PRO A 485 1.42 4.87 19.80
CA PRO A 485 1.36 4.02 21.00
C PRO A 485 0.56 4.65 22.15
N TYR A 486 0.50 5.99 22.20
CA TYR A 486 -0.27 6.76 23.17
C TYR A 486 -1.26 7.67 22.44
N SER A 487 -2.55 7.45 22.65
CA SER A 487 -3.65 8.24 22.06
C SER A 487 -4.83 8.35 23.05
N TYR A 488 -5.80 9.23 22.79
CA TYR A 488 -7.05 9.31 23.57
C TYR A 488 -8.16 8.38 23.07
N GLU A 489 -8.07 7.95 21.82
CA GLU A 489 -9.19 7.36 21.09
C GLU A 489 -9.09 5.86 21.01
N GLU A 490 -7.89 5.36 20.75
CA GLU A 490 -7.62 3.97 20.45
C GLU A 490 -6.45 3.48 21.32
N ASP A 491 -6.57 2.25 21.82
CA ASP A 491 -5.56 1.64 22.68
C ASP A 491 -4.67 0.68 21.89
N TYR A 492 -3.44 1.11 21.62
CA TYR A 492 -2.42 0.31 20.94
C TYR A 492 -1.51 -0.43 21.92
N SER A 493 -2.11 -1.22 22.81
CA SER A 493 -1.39 -1.90 23.91
C SER A 493 -0.34 -2.90 23.41
N LEU A 494 -0.58 -3.57 22.27
CA LEU A 494 0.39 -4.49 21.67
C LEU A 494 1.66 -3.75 21.21
N ILE A 495 1.50 -2.57 20.60
CA ILE A 495 2.64 -1.73 20.18
C ILE A 495 3.43 -1.27 21.40
N ARG A 496 2.76 -0.83 22.48
CA ARG A 496 3.45 -0.46 23.73
C ARG A 496 4.20 -1.65 24.35
N LYS A 497 3.57 -2.83 24.39
CA LYS A 497 4.15 -4.04 24.95
C LYS A 497 5.39 -4.52 24.16
N GLU A 498 5.26 -4.67 22.84
CA GLU A 498 6.30 -5.27 22.00
C GLU A 498 7.38 -4.26 21.60
N TRP A 499 7.02 -3.05 21.19
CA TRP A 499 7.96 -2.05 20.68
C TRP A 499 8.32 -0.99 21.71
N GLY A 500 7.35 -0.52 22.50
CA GLY A 500 7.60 0.46 23.58
C GLY A 500 8.65 -0.03 24.59
N SER A 501 8.60 -1.32 24.95
CA SER A 501 9.61 -1.93 25.83
C SER A 501 11.02 -1.96 25.21
N LEU A 502 11.14 -2.10 23.90
CA LEU A 502 12.42 -2.02 23.18
C LEU A 502 12.90 -0.56 23.08
N PHE A 503 11.98 0.38 22.85
CA PHE A 503 12.29 1.81 22.84
C PHE A 503 12.85 2.27 24.18
N ASP A 504 12.29 1.80 25.29
CA ASP A 504 12.80 2.04 26.64
C ASP A 504 14.18 1.40 26.86
N LYS A 505 14.34 0.13 26.44
CA LYS A 505 15.58 -0.64 26.64
C LYS A 505 16.78 -0.08 25.88
N TYR A 506 16.57 0.41 24.67
CA TYR A 506 17.63 0.90 23.78
C TYR A 506 17.65 2.42 23.60
N HIS A 507 16.77 3.12 24.33
CA HIS A 507 16.63 4.57 24.36
C HIS A 507 16.40 5.18 22.97
N VAL A 508 15.19 4.98 22.45
CA VAL A 508 14.68 5.75 21.30
C VAL A 508 14.30 7.15 21.77
N ASP A 509 14.70 8.18 21.04
CA ASP A 509 14.51 9.58 21.43
C ASP A 509 13.08 10.05 21.15
N ILE A 510 12.64 9.87 19.90
CA ILE A 510 11.33 10.32 19.44
C ILE A 510 10.68 9.23 18.58
N VAL A 511 9.42 8.94 18.87
CA VAL A 511 8.53 8.13 18.06
C VAL A 511 7.53 9.07 17.38
N PHE A 512 7.52 9.06 16.05
CA PHE A 512 6.65 9.88 15.21
C PHE A 512 5.47 9.06 14.69
N SER A 513 4.27 9.60 14.83
CA SER A 513 3.02 8.96 14.41
C SER A 513 1.97 9.92 13.87
N GLY A 514 0.93 9.32 13.29
CA GLY A 514 -0.19 9.97 12.64
C GLY A 514 -1.54 9.38 13.09
N HIS A 515 -2.43 9.07 12.14
CA HIS A 515 -3.70 8.33 12.25
C HIS A 515 -4.82 9.03 13.01
N VAL A 516 -4.52 9.59 14.18
CA VAL A 516 -5.46 10.38 14.97
C VAL A 516 -5.29 11.86 14.64
N HIS A 517 -6.37 12.47 14.15
CA HIS A 517 -6.35 13.78 13.51
C HIS A 517 -6.23 14.97 14.48
N TYR A 518 -5.26 14.94 15.39
CA TYR A 518 -4.89 16.04 16.28
C TYR A 518 -3.38 16.07 16.51
N TYR A 519 -2.86 17.19 17.02
CA TYR A 519 -1.49 17.24 17.50
C TYR A 519 -1.42 16.77 18.95
N MET A 520 -0.44 15.91 19.25
CA MET A 520 -0.09 15.57 20.61
C MET A 520 1.42 15.31 20.73
N ARG A 521 2.01 15.84 21.79
CA ARG A 521 3.32 15.43 22.28
C ARG A 521 3.18 14.89 23.70
N SER A 522 3.71 13.70 23.94
CA SER A 522 3.79 13.14 25.29
C SER A 522 4.89 13.84 26.10
N LYS A 523 4.82 13.69 27.43
CA LYS A 523 6.01 13.76 28.29
C LYS A 523 6.98 12.65 27.87
N PRO A 524 8.27 12.74 28.23
CA PRO A 524 9.15 11.58 28.15
C PRO A 524 8.52 10.40 28.89
N MET A 525 8.43 9.24 28.26
CA MET A 525 7.80 8.05 28.82
C MET A 525 8.85 6.96 29.01
N TYR A 526 8.75 6.24 30.14
CA TYR A 526 9.51 5.03 30.41
C TYR A 526 8.62 4.07 31.19
N ASN A 527 8.51 2.81 30.74
CA ASN A 527 7.66 1.79 31.33
C ASN A 527 6.20 2.29 31.51
N GLU A 528 5.66 2.87 30.44
CA GLU A 528 4.31 3.47 30.36
C GLU A 528 4.02 4.59 31.37
N LYS A 529 5.06 5.20 31.96
CA LYS A 529 4.92 6.29 32.92
C LYS A 529 5.72 7.53 32.51
N PRO A 530 5.22 8.74 32.79
CA PRO A 530 6.00 9.95 32.57
C PRO A 530 7.26 9.97 33.43
N VAL A 531 8.38 10.36 32.83
CA VAL A 531 9.64 10.66 33.51
C VAL A 531 10.01 12.13 33.29
N LYS A 532 10.96 12.62 34.10
CA LYS A 532 11.27 14.05 34.18
C LYS A 532 12.07 14.57 32.99
N SER A 533 12.92 13.73 32.42
CA SER A 533 13.89 14.13 31.40
C SER A 533 13.73 13.28 30.14
N PRO A 534 13.88 13.87 28.94
CA PRO A 534 14.02 13.12 27.70
C PRO A 534 15.23 12.17 27.70
N ASN A 535 16.23 12.36 28.57
CA ASN A 535 17.36 11.43 28.71
C ASN A 535 16.97 10.14 29.44
N ASP A 536 15.82 10.12 30.12
CA ASP A 536 15.33 8.97 30.88
C ASP A 536 14.18 8.22 30.17
N GLY A 537 13.68 8.74 29.04
CA GLY A 537 12.50 8.16 28.37
C GLY A 537 12.20 8.75 26.99
N THR A 538 11.38 8.03 26.23
CA THR A 538 11.05 8.35 24.83
C THR A 538 9.91 9.36 24.73
N ILE A 539 10.01 10.32 23.80
CA ILE A 539 8.91 11.23 23.47
C ILE A 539 8.08 10.64 22.32
N TYR A 540 6.76 10.63 22.48
CA TYR A 540 5.82 10.16 21.45
C TYR A 540 5.05 11.34 20.88
N LEU A 541 5.01 11.42 19.54
CA LEU A 541 4.40 12.51 18.80
C LEU A 541 3.30 11.99 17.88
N ILE A 542 2.16 12.68 17.90
CA ILE A 542 1.13 12.63 16.87
C ILE A 542 1.15 13.96 16.12
N SER A 543 1.23 13.91 14.79
CA SER A 543 1.13 15.08 13.91
C SER A 543 0.25 14.79 12.72
N ILE A 544 -0.33 15.83 12.13
CA ILE A 544 -1.19 15.71 10.95
C ILE A 544 -0.96 16.87 9.97
N ALA A 545 -1.09 16.57 8.68
CA ALA A 545 -1.08 17.50 7.57
C ALA A 545 -2.43 17.48 6.80
N VAL A 546 -3.52 17.19 7.51
CA VAL A 546 -4.90 17.11 7.03
C VAL A 546 -5.86 17.81 7.99
N PRO A 547 -7.13 18.09 7.58
CA PRO A 547 -8.11 18.65 8.49
C PRO A 547 -8.31 17.81 9.74
N ASN A 548 -8.40 18.50 10.87
CA ASN A 548 -8.81 17.95 12.14
C ASN A 548 -10.28 17.51 12.09
N ARG A 549 -10.58 16.38 12.75
CA ARG A 549 -11.95 15.99 13.07
C ARG A 549 -12.18 16.47 14.50
N HIS A 550 -12.94 17.55 14.70
CA HIS A 550 -13.22 18.08 16.05
C HIS A 550 -13.61 16.95 17.02
N ARG A 551 -12.71 16.62 17.95
CA ARG A 551 -12.82 15.47 18.85
C ARG A 551 -12.51 15.88 20.28
N GLU A 552 -13.07 15.14 21.23
CA GLU A 552 -12.77 15.36 22.65
C GLU A 552 -11.31 15.03 22.95
N MET A 553 -10.63 15.92 23.67
CA MET A 553 -9.21 15.77 24.05
C MET A 553 -9.10 15.71 25.58
N PRO A 554 -9.42 14.55 26.20
CA PRO A 554 -9.44 14.40 27.65
C PRO A 554 -8.05 14.60 28.27
N GLU A 555 -8.02 14.98 29.55
CA GLU A 555 -6.77 14.99 30.30
C GLU A 555 -6.23 13.57 30.52
N LYS A 556 -4.96 13.37 30.17
CA LYS A 556 -4.21 12.14 30.43
C LYS A 556 -2.83 12.50 30.97
N GLU A 557 -2.31 11.66 31.87
CA GLU A 557 -1.06 11.92 32.58
C GLU A 557 0.16 12.02 31.65
N PHE A 558 0.17 11.23 30.57
CA PHE A 558 1.25 11.15 29.59
C PHE A 558 1.37 12.38 28.69
N VAL A 559 0.41 13.29 28.68
CA VAL A 559 0.36 14.41 27.72
C VAL A 559 1.16 15.59 28.24
N GLU A 560 1.97 16.19 27.36
CA GLU A 560 2.65 17.46 27.61
C GLU A 560 2.00 18.60 26.81
N VAL A 561 1.82 18.41 25.50
CA VAL A 561 1.17 19.39 24.61
C VAL A 561 0.12 18.69 23.77
N ARG A 562 -1.04 19.32 23.58
CA ARG A 562 -2.07 18.86 22.66
C ARG A 562 -2.88 20.03 22.12
N PHE A 563 -3.24 19.97 20.85
CA PHE A 563 -4.17 20.91 20.22
C PHE A 563 -4.69 20.34 18.91
N ASP A 564 -5.70 20.98 18.36
CA ASP A 564 -6.42 20.53 17.19
C ASP A 564 -6.38 21.63 16.10
N GLY A 565 -6.77 21.30 14.86
CA GLY A 565 -7.14 22.31 13.86
C GLY A 565 -6.05 22.94 12.98
N ASP A 566 -4.79 22.52 13.05
CA ASP A 566 -3.72 23.02 12.18
C ASP A 566 -3.17 21.96 11.24
N TYR A 567 -2.73 22.38 10.05
CA TYR A 567 -1.89 21.59 9.16
C TYR A 567 -0.44 21.79 9.59
N LEU A 568 0.25 20.73 10.01
CA LEU A 568 1.55 20.85 10.66
C LEU A 568 2.64 20.13 9.88
N TYR A 569 3.82 20.75 9.87
CA TYR A 569 5.06 20.04 9.62
C TYR A 569 6.01 20.22 10.79
N GLN A 570 6.93 19.28 10.95
CA GLN A 570 7.92 19.31 12.00
C GLN A 570 9.30 19.52 11.39
N HIS A 571 10.04 20.50 11.89
CA HIS A 571 11.46 20.67 11.61
C HIS A 571 12.26 20.12 12.78
N ILE A 572 13.13 19.14 12.50
CA ILE A 572 14.00 18.52 13.49
C ILE A 572 15.44 18.83 13.09
N SER A 573 16.16 19.54 13.94
CA SER A 573 17.59 19.82 13.77
C SER A 573 18.39 18.94 14.72
N VAL A 574 19.38 18.22 14.20
CA VAL A 574 20.19 17.26 14.94
C VAL A 574 21.66 17.66 14.83
N SER A 575 22.35 17.63 15.97
CA SER A 575 23.80 17.84 16.09
C SER A 575 24.40 16.74 16.98
N ASP A 576 25.68 16.84 17.35
CA ASP A 576 26.36 15.79 18.11
C ASP A 576 25.64 15.45 19.42
N ASN A 577 25.28 16.47 20.21
CA ASN A 577 24.67 16.28 21.53
C ASN A 577 23.39 17.11 21.76
N LYS A 578 22.90 17.81 20.74
CA LYS A 578 21.66 18.60 20.82
C LYS A 578 20.71 18.28 19.68
N LEU A 579 19.43 18.10 20.03
CA LEU A 579 18.31 18.02 19.12
C LEU A 579 17.34 19.16 19.38
N GLU A 580 16.92 19.87 18.34
CA GLU A 580 15.85 20.88 18.39
C GLU A 580 14.65 20.42 17.56
N PHE A 581 13.46 20.46 18.16
CA PHE A 581 12.20 20.15 17.51
C PHE A 581 11.33 21.41 17.41
N LYS A 582 10.69 21.62 16.25
CA LYS A 582 9.71 22.70 16.02
C LYS A 582 8.51 22.16 15.25
N ALA A 583 7.31 22.29 15.80
CA ALA A 583 6.05 22.08 15.07
C ALA A 583 5.52 23.42 14.55
N ILE A 584 5.31 23.51 13.24
CA ILE A 584 4.99 24.76 12.54
C ILE A 584 3.75 24.53 11.68
N ASN A 585 2.78 25.45 11.74
CA ASN A 585 1.56 25.33 10.94
C ASN A 585 1.71 25.91 9.52
N GLN A 586 0.66 25.77 8.70
CA GLN A 586 0.63 26.27 7.32
C GLN A 586 0.88 27.78 7.18
N ASN A 587 0.61 28.56 8.24
CA ASN A 587 0.87 30.00 8.26
C ASN A 587 2.29 30.36 8.72
N GLY A 588 3.14 29.37 8.99
CA GLY A 588 4.48 29.57 9.51
C GLY A 588 4.55 29.91 10.99
N ILE A 589 3.45 29.72 11.74
CA ILE A 589 3.38 29.98 13.18
C ILE A 589 3.96 28.78 13.92
N LEU A 590 4.90 29.04 14.83
CA LEU A 590 5.42 28.04 15.75
C LEU A 590 4.33 27.66 16.76
N LYS A 591 3.98 26.37 16.80
CA LYS A 591 2.92 25.84 17.67
C LYS A 591 3.46 25.10 18.89
N ASP A 592 4.57 24.40 18.70
CA ASP A 592 5.26 23.69 19.78
C ASP A 592 6.75 23.60 19.46
N ASN A 593 7.57 23.52 20.50
CA ASN A 593 9.01 23.31 20.39
C ASN A 593 9.57 22.71 21.67
N PHE A 594 10.67 21.96 21.53
CA PHE A 594 11.48 21.51 22.66
C PHE A 594 12.92 21.23 22.21
N THR A 595 13.78 20.95 23.18
CA THR A 595 15.19 20.60 22.95
C THR A 595 15.55 19.38 23.81
N ILE A 596 16.37 18.49 23.26
CA ILE A 596 17.01 17.39 24.00
C ILE A 596 18.53 17.64 23.97
N GLU A 597 19.18 17.52 25.14
CA GLU A 597 20.63 17.61 25.30
C GLU A 597 21.16 16.34 25.98
N LYS A 598 22.10 15.65 25.31
CA LYS A 598 22.71 14.40 25.78
C LYS A 598 24.11 14.60 26.38
#